data_AF-A0A5R9BJW4-F1
#
_entry.id   AF-A0A5R9BJW4-F1
#
_cell.length_a   1.000
_cell.length_b   1.000
_cell.length_c   1.000
_cell.angle_alpha   90.00
_cell.angle_beta   90.00
_cell.angle_gamma   90.00
#
_symmetry.space_group_name_H-M   'P 1'
#
loop_
_entity.id
_entity.type
_entity.pdbx_description
1 polymer ?
#
loop_
_entity_poly.entity_id
_entity_poly.type
_entity_poly.pdbx_seq_one_letter_code
_entity_poly.pdbx_strand_id
1 'polypeptide(L)'
;MPDDALPFSSWPTWMKDQHRTFMEQLVDQPANSAWIGVASVDNILGRNGTRTLRRDGQVALLGDDPENEVFVWKPEKTSWAPELWISPTRRDYRSVYARFIEGYWPGSNIDDAPHHVDHLFPKEPAVLGGLSHVRLLAIPKRSNVSAGTFEKQMTAKNHSQGPRTKQTRMATLYSLAKAMGYVGYAGLKTLEGRRRIAAALMQALREAGAPKEIVESRYDEALLVEVLDCLR
;
A
#
# COMPACT_ATOMS: atom_id res chain seq x y z
N MET A 1 -17.46 11.31 18.92
CA MET A 1 -16.24 10.95 18.17
C MET A 1 -16.44 11.42 16.74
N PRO A 2 -15.78 12.50 16.31
CA PRO A 2 -15.78 12.77 14.87
C PRO A 2 -14.44 13.34 14.35
N ASP A 3 -14.17 13.08 13.07
CA ASP A 3 -13.12 13.67 12.22
C ASP A 3 -11.77 12.94 12.10
N ASP A 4 -11.74 11.61 12.18
CA ASP A 4 -10.49 10.85 12.08
C ASP A 4 -10.19 10.20 10.72
N ALA A 5 -11.06 10.39 9.72
CA ALA A 5 -10.77 10.12 8.32
C ALA A 5 -11.31 11.27 7.47
N LEU A 6 -10.52 11.79 6.52
CA LEU A 6 -11.11 12.57 5.45
C LEU A 6 -12.05 11.62 4.71
N PRO A 7 -13.34 11.94 4.57
CA PRO A 7 -14.25 11.06 3.85
C PRO A 7 -13.69 10.91 2.43
N PHE A 8 -13.58 9.66 1.98
CA PHE A 8 -13.08 9.32 0.65
C PHE A 8 -13.77 10.12 -0.47
N SER A 9 -14.99 10.60 -0.23
CA SER A 9 -15.75 11.48 -1.11
C SER A 9 -15.09 12.82 -1.42
N SER A 10 -14.28 13.39 -0.51
CA SER A 10 -13.66 14.71 -0.68
C SER A 10 -12.30 14.67 -1.38
N TRP A 11 -11.81 13.47 -1.75
CA TRP A 11 -10.49 13.32 -2.35
C TRP A 11 -10.48 13.69 -3.84
N PRO A 12 -9.36 14.21 -4.37
CA PRO A 12 -9.15 14.38 -5.80
C PRO A 12 -9.26 13.04 -6.55
N THR A 13 -9.64 13.08 -7.83
CA THR A 13 -9.83 11.89 -8.67
C THR A 13 -8.58 11.01 -8.71
N TRP A 14 -7.40 11.61 -8.89
CA TRP A 14 -6.13 10.88 -8.91
C TRP A 14 -5.88 10.07 -7.64
N MET A 15 -6.25 10.62 -6.48
CA MET A 15 -6.08 9.96 -5.20
C MET A 15 -7.08 8.80 -5.08
N LYS A 16 -8.35 9.03 -5.45
CA LYS A 16 -9.40 8.00 -5.45
C LYS A 16 -9.02 6.82 -6.35
N ASP A 17 -8.54 7.08 -7.57
CA ASP A 17 -8.23 6.04 -8.55
C ASP A 17 -7.04 5.17 -8.11
N GLN A 18 -6.00 5.79 -7.56
CA GLN A 18 -4.84 5.04 -7.04
C GLN A 18 -5.23 4.16 -5.84
N HIS A 19 -6.05 4.67 -4.92
CA HIS A 19 -6.52 3.88 -3.78
C HIS A 19 -7.48 2.77 -4.20
N ARG A 20 -8.38 3.04 -5.15
CA ARG A 20 -9.25 2.00 -5.74
C ARG A 20 -8.44 0.88 -6.37
N THR A 21 -7.42 1.23 -7.14
CA THR A 21 -6.49 0.25 -7.75
C THR A 21 -5.83 -0.61 -6.68
N PHE A 22 -5.37 0.01 -5.60
CA PHE A 22 -4.73 -0.71 -4.50
C PHE A 22 -5.72 -1.65 -3.76
N MET A 23 -6.98 -1.25 -3.59
CA MET A 23 -8.05 -2.10 -3.05
C MET A 23 -8.39 -3.27 -3.97
N GLU A 24 -8.55 -3.00 -5.27
CA GLU A 24 -8.91 -4.03 -6.24
C GLU A 24 -7.83 -5.09 -6.37
N GLN A 25 -6.54 -4.70 -6.34
CA GLN A 25 -5.42 -5.64 -6.36
C GLN A 25 -5.45 -6.67 -5.21
N LEU A 26 -6.05 -6.33 -4.07
CA LEU A 26 -6.10 -7.23 -2.91
C LEU A 26 -7.07 -8.41 -3.10
N VAL A 27 -8.15 -8.23 -3.88
CA VAL A 27 -9.10 -9.31 -4.24
C VAL A 27 -8.75 -10.01 -5.54
N ASP A 28 -7.72 -9.52 -6.20
CA ASP A 28 -7.40 -9.91 -7.53
C ASP A 28 -6.58 -11.22 -7.53
N GLN A 29 -7.17 -12.26 -8.13
CA GLN A 29 -6.58 -13.60 -8.17
C GLN A 29 -5.43 -13.67 -9.20
N PRO A 30 -4.39 -14.50 -9.00
CA PRO A 30 -4.18 -15.41 -7.86
C PRO A 30 -3.47 -14.74 -6.67
N ALA A 31 -3.10 -13.46 -6.77
CA ALA A 31 -2.17 -12.82 -5.86
C ALA A 31 -2.77 -12.56 -4.47
N ASN A 32 -4.08 -12.29 -4.37
CA ASN A 32 -4.78 -12.03 -3.09
C ASN A 32 -3.99 -11.07 -2.18
N SER A 33 -3.29 -10.11 -2.78
CA SER A 33 -2.41 -9.16 -2.13
C SER A 33 -2.14 -8.04 -3.12
N ALA A 34 -2.06 -6.82 -2.62
CA ALA A 34 -1.69 -5.67 -3.43
C ALA A 34 -0.22 -5.34 -3.21
N TRP A 35 0.43 -4.93 -4.30
CA TRP A 35 1.87 -4.84 -4.32
C TRP A 35 2.33 -3.54 -3.68
N ILE A 36 3.22 -3.68 -2.70
CA ILE A 36 3.81 -2.55 -1.95
C ILE A 36 5.34 -2.49 -2.09
N GLY A 37 5.96 -3.55 -2.61
CA GLY A 37 7.40 -3.68 -2.81
C GLY A 37 7.78 -4.75 -3.85
N VAL A 38 8.91 -4.56 -4.54
CA VAL A 38 9.47 -5.47 -5.55
C VAL A 38 10.98 -5.65 -5.40
N ALA A 39 11.46 -6.88 -5.54
CA ALA A 39 12.90 -7.17 -5.54
C ALA A 39 13.60 -6.82 -6.87
N SER A 40 12.85 -6.70 -7.98
CA SER A 40 13.33 -6.19 -9.27
C SER A 40 12.16 -5.68 -10.12
N VAL A 41 12.45 -4.88 -11.15
CA VAL A 41 11.46 -4.44 -12.16
C VAL A 41 10.88 -5.65 -12.91
N ASP A 42 11.72 -6.63 -13.26
CA ASP A 42 11.30 -7.87 -13.95
C ASP A 42 10.27 -8.67 -13.17
N ASN A 43 10.28 -8.57 -11.83
CA ASN A 43 9.28 -9.24 -11.00
C ASN A 43 7.90 -8.62 -11.19
N ILE A 44 7.79 -7.32 -11.50
CA ILE A 44 6.51 -6.67 -11.83
C ILE A 44 6.01 -7.10 -13.20
N LEU A 45 6.92 -7.33 -14.14
CA LEU A 45 6.60 -7.72 -15.51
C LEU A 45 6.35 -9.23 -15.68
N GLY A 46 6.51 -10.03 -14.62
CA GLY A 46 6.38 -11.49 -14.69
C GLY A 46 7.44 -12.19 -15.56
N ARG A 47 8.53 -11.48 -15.92
CA ARG A 47 9.58 -11.97 -16.83
C ARG A 47 10.65 -12.81 -16.14
N ASN A 48 10.80 -12.65 -14.82
CA ASN A 48 11.61 -13.54 -14.01
C ASN A 48 10.80 -14.80 -13.70
N GLY A 49 11.25 -15.96 -14.20
CA GLY A 49 10.63 -17.27 -13.97
C GLY A 49 10.54 -17.73 -12.50
N THR A 50 10.81 -16.84 -11.54
CA THR A 50 10.67 -17.03 -10.10
C THR A 50 9.25 -16.69 -9.64
N ARG A 51 8.39 -17.72 -9.55
CA ARG A 51 7.25 -17.97 -8.62
C ARG A 51 6.28 -16.86 -8.15
N THR A 52 6.40 -15.62 -8.60
CA THR A 52 5.39 -14.57 -8.47
C THR A 52 5.03 -14.15 -9.90
N LEU A 53 4.08 -14.88 -10.51
CA LEU A 53 3.35 -14.37 -11.67
C LEU A 53 2.71 -13.06 -11.24
N ARG A 54 3.33 -11.94 -11.61
CA ARG A 54 2.75 -10.61 -11.45
C ARG A 54 2.19 -10.22 -12.81
N ARG A 55 0.98 -9.65 -12.78
CA ARG A 55 0.10 -9.51 -13.93
C ARG A 55 0.71 -8.66 -15.05
N ASP A 56 0.16 -8.84 -16.25
CA ASP A 56 0.53 -8.11 -17.44
C ASP A 56 0.38 -6.59 -17.28
N GLY A 57 1.30 -5.85 -17.89
CA GLY A 57 1.38 -4.40 -17.83
C GLY A 57 2.65 -3.89 -18.50
N GLN A 58 2.84 -2.58 -18.44
CA GLN A 58 3.96 -1.89 -19.08
C GLN A 58 4.74 -1.07 -18.06
N VAL A 59 6.06 -1.14 -18.13
CA VAL A 59 6.94 -0.24 -17.40
C VAL A 59 7.24 0.96 -18.29
N ALA A 60 7.15 2.16 -17.70
CA ALA A 60 7.47 3.41 -18.35
C ALA A 60 8.39 4.24 -17.45
N LEU A 61 9.31 4.98 -18.07
CA LEU A 61 10.13 5.97 -17.38
C LEU A 61 9.30 7.18 -16.95
N LEU A 62 9.73 7.86 -15.89
CA LEU A 62 9.15 9.13 -15.45
C LEU A 62 10.13 10.27 -15.76
N GLY A 63 9.96 10.91 -16.92
CA GLY A 63 10.93 11.88 -17.42
C GLY A 63 12.29 11.23 -17.67
N ASP A 64 13.36 11.88 -17.19
CA ASP A 64 14.74 11.41 -17.35
C ASP A 64 15.25 10.58 -16.16
N ASP A 65 14.38 10.22 -15.20
CA ASP A 65 14.80 9.34 -14.09
C ASP A 65 15.15 7.95 -14.63
N PRO A 66 16.28 7.35 -14.19
CA PRO A 66 16.65 6.03 -14.63
C PRO A 66 15.71 4.97 -14.02
N GLU A 67 15.42 3.91 -14.78
CA GLU A 67 14.43 2.88 -14.41
C GLU A 67 14.74 2.20 -13.06
N ASN A 68 16.02 2.09 -12.72
CA ASN A 68 16.47 1.49 -11.46
C ASN A 68 16.28 2.39 -10.23
N GLU A 69 15.90 3.65 -10.42
CA GLU A 69 15.57 4.61 -9.37
C GLU A 69 14.08 4.91 -9.32
N VAL A 70 13.43 5.04 -10.48
CA VAL A 70 12.00 5.37 -10.60
C VAL A 70 11.43 4.72 -11.84
N PHE A 71 10.26 4.11 -11.69
CA PHE A 71 9.45 3.72 -12.83
C PHE A 71 7.96 3.86 -12.54
N VAL A 72 7.18 3.97 -13.62
CA VAL A 72 5.74 3.89 -13.58
C VAL A 72 5.33 2.54 -14.14
N TRP A 73 4.56 1.78 -13.36
CA TRP A 73 3.89 0.59 -13.86
C TRP A 73 2.48 0.97 -14.31
N LYS A 74 2.18 0.65 -15.57
CA LYS A 74 0.86 0.78 -16.17
C LYS A 74 0.23 -0.60 -16.24
N PRO A 75 -0.78 -0.90 -15.42
CA PRO A 75 -1.48 -2.17 -15.52
C PRO A 75 -2.14 -2.34 -16.89
N GLU A 76 -2.19 -3.57 -17.41
CA GLU A 76 -2.96 -3.85 -18.64
C GLU A 76 -4.46 -3.65 -18.41
N LYS A 77 -4.93 -3.94 -17.19
CA LYS A 77 -6.32 -3.70 -16.78
C LYS A 77 -6.61 -2.19 -16.80
N THR A 78 -7.33 -1.75 -17.82
CA THR A 78 -7.60 -0.31 -18.08
C THR A 78 -8.41 0.38 -16.98
N SER A 79 -9.08 -0.37 -16.11
CA SER A 79 -9.77 0.19 -14.94
C SER A 79 -8.83 0.56 -13.79
N TRP A 80 -7.56 0.16 -13.85
CA TRP A 80 -6.57 0.46 -12.84
C TRP A 80 -5.73 1.67 -13.21
N ALA A 81 -5.42 2.47 -12.19
CA ALA A 81 -4.54 3.61 -12.28
C ALA A 81 -3.08 3.16 -12.46
N PRO A 82 -2.26 3.97 -13.14
CA PRO A 82 -0.81 3.85 -13.09
C PRO A 82 -0.28 3.90 -11.66
N GLU A 83 0.87 3.26 -11.44
CA GLU A 83 1.51 3.16 -10.13
C GLU A 83 2.93 3.70 -10.18
N LEU A 84 3.28 4.56 -9.22
CA LEU A 84 4.65 5.06 -9.08
C LEU A 84 5.46 4.16 -8.13
N TRP A 85 6.60 3.70 -8.64
CA TRP A 85 7.55 2.86 -7.93
C TRP A 85 8.89 3.56 -7.87
N ILE A 86 9.49 3.61 -6.68
CA ILE A 86 10.78 4.27 -6.48
C ILE A 86 11.75 3.40 -5.69
N SER A 87 13.04 3.64 -5.90
CA SER A 87 14.11 3.12 -5.08
C SER A 87 13.92 3.55 -3.62
N PRO A 88 14.04 2.62 -2.64
CA PRO A 88 13.96 2.98 -1.22
C PRO A 88 15.01 4.01 -0.81
N THR A 89 16.16 4.10 -1.50
CA THR A 89 17.26 4.99 -1.10
C THR A 89 17.03 6.45 -1.53
N ARG A 90 16.15 6.67 -2.52
CA ARG A 90 15.76 8.00 -3.02
C ARG A 90 15.23 8.89 -1.89
N ARG A 91 15.27 10.22 -2.04
CA ARG A 91 14.92 11.19 -0.97
C ARG A 91 13.89 12.23 -1.38
N ASP A 92 13.78 12.53 -2.66
CA ASP A 92 12.95 13.57 -3.28
C ASP A 92 11.56 13.06 -3.69
N TYR A 93 10.96 12.15 -2.90
CA TYR A 93 9.72 11.45 -3.26
C TYR A 93 8.56 12.39 -3.63
N ARG A 94 8.42 13.52 -2.93
CA ARG A 94 7.32 14.47 -3.18
C ARG A 94 7.42 15.10 -4.57
N SER A 95 8.61 15.52 -4.98
CA SER A 95 8.83 16.13 -6.30
C SER A 95 8.61 15.11 -7.42
N VAL A 96 9.09 13.88 -7.24
CA VAL A 96 8.84 12.78 -8.19
C VAL A 96 7.34 12.49 -8.30
N TYR A 97 6.63 12.42 -7.16
CA TYR A 97 5.19 12.18 -7.14
C TYR A 97 4.40 13.31 -7.80
N ALA A 98 4.80 14.58 -7.64
CA ALA A 98 4.17 15.71 -8.32
C ALA A 98 4.25 15.59 -9.85
N ARG A 99 5.43 15.25 -10.39
CA ARG A 99 5.59 14.98 -11.83
C ARG A 99 4.75 13.80 -12.31
N PHE A 100 4.63 12.77 -11.48
CA PHE A 100 3.77 11.63 -11.77
C PHE A 100 2.29 12.04 -11.85
N ILE A 101 1.80 12.85 -10.91
CA ILE A 101 0.42 13.37 -10.96
C ILE A 101 0.21 14.23 -12.21
N GLU A 102 1.13 15.14 -12.52
CA GLU A 102 1.06 15.99 -13.71
C GLU A 102 1.01 15.18 -15.01
N GLY A 103 1.82 14.13 -15.12
CA GLY A 103 1.92 13.29 -16.32
C GLY A 103 0.71 12.38 -16.56
N TYR A 104 0.03 11.92 -15.51
CA TYR A 104 -1.04 10.92 -15.62
C TYR A 104 -2.45 11.45 -15.29
N TRP A 105 -2.55 12.60 -14.62
CA TRP A 105 -3.79 13.32 -14.41
C TRP A 105 -3.61 14.81 -14.75
N PRO A 106 -3.49 15.16 -16.05
CA PRO A 106 -3.25 16.53 -16.49
C PRO A 106 -4.29 17.51 -15.93
N GLY A 107 -3.83 18.64 -15.41
CA GLY A 107 -4.69 19.66 -14.77
C GLY A 107 -5.01 19.40 -13.30
N SER A 108 -4.53 18.29 -12.71
CA SER A 108 -4.58 18.08 -11.25
C SER A 108 -3.40 18.76 -10.56
N ASN A 109 -3.60 19.18 -9.30
CA ASN A 109 -2.52 19.62 -8.44
C ASN A 109 -2.35 18.62 -7.28
N ILE A 110 -1.10 18.25 -6.98
CA ILE A 110 -0.80 17.40 -5.83
C ILE A 110 -1.34 18.03 -4.53
N ASP A 111 -1.34 19.36 -4.42
CA ASP A 111 -1.76 20.09 -3.22
C ASP A 111 -3.30 20.28 -3.11
N ASP A 112 -4.09 19.68 -4.01
CA ASP A 112 -5.57 19.74 -3.99
C ASP A 112 -6.20 19.12 -2.72
N ALA A 113 -5.43 18.33 -1.95
CA ALA A 113 -5.86 17.78 -0.68
C ALA A 113 -4.71 17.69 0.34
N PRO A 114 -4.98 17.82 1.65
CA PRO A 114 -3.96 17.66 2.68
C PRO A 114 -3.54 16.18 2.83
N HIS A 115 -2.34 15.86 2.36
CA HIS A 115 -1.77 14.51 2.38
C HIS A 115 -0.25 14.55 2.62
N HIS A 116 0.32 13.38 2.88
CA HIS A 116 1.74 13.09 2.76
C HIS A 116 1.95 12.16 1.56
N VAL A 117 3.09 12.27 0.89
CA VAL A 117 3.55 11.23 -0.04
C VAL A 117 4.50 10.34 0.74
N ASP A 118 4.19 9.05 0.83
CA ASP A 118 5.03 8.10 1.54
C ASP A 118 5.05 6.74 0.84
N HIS A 119 6.04 5.94 1.22
CA HIS A 119 6.14 4.56 0.81
C HIS A 119 5.06 3.73 1.50
N LEU A 120 4.45 2.83 0.74
CA LEU A 120 3.55 1.82 1.31
C LEU A 120 4.30 0.74 2.07
N PHE A 121 5.62 0.62 1.86
CA PHE A 121 6.51 -0.24 2.62
C PHE A 121 7.66 0.60 3.22
N PRO A 122 8.02 0.43 4.51
CA PRO A 122 8.99 1.33 5.13
C PRO A 122 10.38 1.22 4.50
N LYS A 123 11.10 2.35 4.46
CA LYS A 123 12.38 2.52 3.76
C LYS A 123 13.52 1.62 4.25
N GLU A 124 13.91 1.69 5.52
CA GLU A 124 15.02 0.89 6.05
C GLU A 124 14.77 -0.63 5.89
N PRO A 125 13.55 -1.11 6.19
CA PRO A 125 13.16 -2.50 5.93
C PRO A 125 13.24 -2.90 4.47
N ALA A 126 12.86 -2.01 3.55
CA ALA A 126 12.95 -2.28 2.11
C ALA A 126 14.39 -2.50 1.69
N VAL A 127 15.30 -1.63 2.15
CA VAL A 127 16.74 -1.73 1.87
C VAL A 127 17.31 -3.02 2.46
N LEU A 128 17.04 -3.30 3.74
CA LEU A 128 17.52 -4.52 4.41
C LEU A 128 16.94 -5.79 3.79
N GLY A 129 15.72 -5.72 3.27
CA GLY A 129 15.03 -6.82 2.60
C GLY A 129 15.43 -7.02 1.13
N GLY A 130 16.35 -6.21 0.60
CA GLY A 130 16.78 -6.29 -0.80
C GLY A 130 15.70 -5.91 -1.80
N LEU A 131 14.75 -5.05 -1.41
CA LEU A 131 13.76 -4.52 -2.35
C LEU A 131 14.42 -3.48 -3.26
N SER A 132 14.31 -3.68 -4.57
CA SER A 132 14.72 -2.68 -5.56
C SER A 132 13.84 -1.44 -5.51
N HIS A 133 12.53 -1.61 -5.35
CA HIS A 133 11.57 -0.52 -5.38
C HIS A 133 10.41 -0.75 -4.42
N VAL A 134 9.83 0.36 -3.97
CA VAL A 134 8.64 0.43 -3.14
C VAL A 134 7.61 1.34 -3.80
N ARG A 135 6.34 1.00 -3.62
CA ARG A 135 5.24 1.79 -4.18
C ARG A 135 5.04 3.07 -3.37
N LEU A 136 4.89 4.20 -4.05
CA LEU A 136 4.47 5.46 -3.44
C LEU A 136 2.96 5.64 -3.53
N LEU A 137 2.40 6.28 -2.52
CA LEU A 137 1.00 6.69 -2.50
C LEU A 137 0.85 7.98 -1.69
N ALA A 138 -0.15 8.79 -2.05
CA ALA A 138 -0.63 9.85 -1.16
C ALA A 138 -1.40 9.24 0.01
N ILE A 139 -1.04 9.60 1.24
CA ILE A 139 -1.60 9.08 2.48
C ILE A 139 -2.08 10.27 3.34
N PRO A 140 -3.27 10.22 3.93
CA PRO A 140 -3.71 11.24 4.88
C PRO A 140 -2.69 11.47 6.00
N LYS A 141 -2.35 12.73 6.28
CA LYS A 141 -1.27 13.10 7.21
C LYS A 141 -1.40 12.45 8.61
N ARG A 142 -2.62 12.33 9.13
CA ARG A 142 -2.88 11.78 10.48
C ARG A 142 -2.56 10.30 10.59
N SER A 143 -2.96 9.48 9.61
CA SER A 143 -2.69 8.04 9.63
C SER A 143 -1.20 7.73 9.52
N ASN A 144 -0.47 8.52 8.73
CA ASN A 144 0.96 8.34 8.54
C ASN A 144 1.76 8.41 9.85
N VAL A 145 1.38 9.33 10.76
CA VAL A 145 2.06 9.51 12.05
C VAL A 145 1.74 8.35 13.00
N SER A 146 0.48 7.91 13.04
CA SER A 146 0.06 6.83 13.94
C SER A 146 0.66 5.47 13.56
N ALA A 147 0.95 5.27 12.27
CA ALA A 147 1.42 4.02 11.70
C ALA A 147 2.89 3.64 12.03
N GLY A 148 3.73 4.61 12.39
CA GLY A 148 5.19 4.41 12.46
C GLY A 148 5.68 3.39 13.50
N THR A 149 4.93 3.15 14.57
CA THR A 149 5.29 2.16 15.61
C THR A 149 5.05 0.72 15.13
N PHE A 150 4.03 0.51 14.31
CA PHE A 150 3.63 -0.83 13.87
C PHE A 150 4.45 -1.33 12.68
N GLU A 151 4.84 -0.42 11.78
CA GLU A 151 5.76 -0.68 10.68
C GLU A 151 7.09 -1.28 11.17
N LYS A 152 7.60 -0.81 12.31
CA LYS A 152 8.81 -1.35 12.96
C LYS A 152 8.63 -2.80 13.45
N GLN A 153 7.44 -3.16 13.94
CA GLN A 153 7.13 -4.51 14.42
C GLN A 153 6.94 -5.50 13.27
N MET A 154 6.24 -5.10 12.21
CA MET A 154 6.06 -5.90 10.98
C MET A 154 7.40 -6.23 10.31
N THR A 155 8.29 -5.23 10.26
CA THR A 155 9.66 -5.35 9.74
C THR A 155 10.46 -6.41 10.47
N ALA A 156 10.57 -6.29 11.80
CA ALA A 156 11.40 -7.16 12.62
C ALA A 156 11.04 -8.64 12.42
N LYS A 157 9.77 -8.91 12.14
CA LYS A 157 9.25 -10.26 11.97
C LYS A 157 9.35 -10.80 10.54
N ASN A 158 9.21 -9.97 9.51
CA ASN A 158 9.45 -10.41 8.13
C ASN A 158 10.90 -10.87 7.94
N HIS A 159 11.86 -10.24 8.61
CA HIS A 159 13.26 -10.67 8.61
C HIS A 159 13.49 -12.04 9.27
N SER A 160 12.65 -12.45 10.23
CA SER A 160 12.86 -13.71 10.97
C SER A 160 12.15 -14.93 10.37
N GLN A 161 11.16 -14.74 9.47
CA GLN A 161 10.31 -15.84 8.99
C GLN A 161 10.29 -16.05 7.47
N GLY A 162 10.94 -15.19 6.68
CA GLY A 162 10.94 -15.22 5.21
C GLY A 162 9.58 -14.82 4.61
N PRO A 163 9.48 -14.62 3.27
CA PRO A 163 8.23 -14.18 2.64
C PRO A 163 7.17 -15.29 2.68
N ARG A 164 6.17 -15.17 3.56
CA ARG A 164 4.96 -16.00 3.53
C ARG A 164 3.77 -15.19 3.03
N THR A 165 2.97 -15.75 2.12
CA THR A 165 1.81 -15.10 1.47
C THR A 165 0.86 -14.43 2.47
N LYS A 166 0.68 -15.03 3.67
CA LYS A 166 -0.11 -14.47 4.76
C LYS A 166 0.44 -13.14 5.31
N GLN A 167 1.76 -13.03 5.49
CA GLN A 167 2.41 -11.81 5.99
C GLN A 167 2.36 -10.69 4.95
N THR A 168 2.51 -11.03 3.66
CA THR A 168 2.40 -10.07 2.55
C THR A 168 0.99 -9.50 2.45
N ARG A 169 -0.06 -10.35 2.45
CA ARG A 169 -1.46 -9.89 2.46
C ARG A 169 -1.76 -8.98 3.66
N MET A 170 -1.09 -9.22 4.78
CA MET A 170 -1.23 -8.45 6.01
C MET A 170 -0.54 -7.10 5.97
N ALA A 171 0.69 -7.04 5.47
CA ALA A 171 1.35 -5.79 5.17
C ALA A 171 0.50 -4.96 4.19
N THR A 172 -0.09 -5.60 3.18
CA THR A 172 -1.03 -4.92 2.27
C THR A 172 -2.25 -4.35 2.99
N LEU A 173 -2.99 -5.16 3.76
CA LEU A 173 -4.19 -4.71 4.47
C LEU A 173 -3.89 -3.54 5.41
N TYR A 174 -2.73 -3.58 6.05
CA TYR A 174 -2.26 -2.49 6.90
C TYR A 174 -1.91 -1.23 6.11
N SER A 175 -1.10 -1.35 5.05
CA SER A 175 -0.73 -0.24 4.19
C SER A 175 -1.97 0.39 3.56
N LEU A 176 -2.98 -0.42 3.26
CA LEU A 176 -4.27 0.03 2.77
C LEU A 176 -5.05 0.80 3.84
N ALA A 177 -5.12 0.29 5.07
CA ALA A 177 -5.74 1.03 6.17
C ALA A 177 -5.04 2.37 6.44
N LYS A 178 -3.70 2.38 6.43
CA LYS A 178 -2.87 3.59 6.54
C LYS A 178 -3.22 4.56 5.42
N ALA A 179 -3.20 4.09 4.17
CA ALA A 179 -3.55 4.87 2.98
C ALA A 179 -4.97 5.44 3.07
N MET A 180 -5.92 4.68 3.64
CA MET A 180 -7.29 5.11 3.84
C MET A 180 -7.51 6.04 5.04
N GLY A 181 -6.47 6.38 5.80
CA GLY A 181 -6.58 7.34 6.91
C GLY A 181 -6.83 6.72 8.28
N TYR A 182 -6.75 5.40 8.43
CA TYR A 182 -6.94 4.74 9.73
C TYR A 182 -5.82 5.12 10.73
N VAL A 183 -6.21 5.54 11.94
CA VAL A 183 -5.31 5.99 13.01
C VAL A 183 -5.32 5.09 14.25
N GLY A 184 -6.25 4.13 14.35
CA GLY A 184 -6.56 3.37 15.55
C GLY A 184 -5.60 2.21 15.89
N TYR A 185 -4.29 2.43 15.87
CA TYR A 185 -3.29 1.35 16.10
C TYR A 185 -2.98 1.08 17.59
N ALA A 186 -3.66 1.74 18.52
CA ALA A 186 -3.49 1.54 19.95
C ALA A 186 -4.15 0.23 20.44
N GLY A 187 -3.42 -0.58 21.21
CA GLY A 187 -3.98 -1.79 21.87
C GLY A 187 -3.45 -3.14 21.36
N LEU A 188 -2.49 -3.14 20.43
CA LEU A 188 -1.87 -4.35 19.86
C LEU A 188 -1.32 -5.36 20.88
N LYS A 189 -0.96 -4.90 22.08
CA LYS A 189 -0.40 -5.76 23.14
C LYS A 189 -1.44 -6.73 23.70
N THR A 190 -2.73 -6.43 23.56
CA THR A 190 -3.85 -7.22 24.11
C THR A 190 -4.68 -7.88 23.01
N LEU A 191 -5.24 -9.07 23.27
CA LEU A 191 -6.11 -9.77 22.31
C LEU A 191 -7.36 -8.94 21.98
N GLU A 192 -7.96 -8.31 22.99
CA GLU A 192 -9.13 -7.46 22.84
C GLU A 192 -8.83 -6.22 21.97
N GLY A 193 -7.68 -5.57 22.19
CA GLY A 193 -7.22 -4.48 21.34
C GLY A 193 -6.99 -4.91 19.90
N ARG A 194 -6.39 -6.09 19.66
CA ARG A 194 -6.21 -6.63 18.30
C ARG A 194 -7.53 -6.92 17.59
N ARG A 195 -8.54 -7.46 18.29
CA ARG A 195 -9.89 -7.65 17.74
C ARG A 195 -10.54 -6.32 17.38
N ARG A 196 -10.43 -5.31 18.24
CA ARG A 196 -10.93 -3.95 17.93
C ARG A 196 -10.24 -3.36 16.71
N ILE A 197 -8.92 -3.51 16.60
CA ILE A 197 -8.14 -3.04 15.45
C ILE A 197 -8.58 -3.74 14.17
N ALA A 198 -8.72 -5.07 14.19
CA ALA A 198 -9.16 -5.84 13.03
C ALA A 198 -10.56 -5.41 12.57
N ALA A 199 -11.53 -5.33 13.49
CA ALA A 199 -12.89 -4.91 13.17
C ALA A 199 -12.94 -3.46 12.63
N ALA A 200 -12.20 -2.55 13.25
CA ALA A 200 -12.16 -1.14 12.83
C ALA A 200 -11.45 -0.97 11.48
N LEU A 201 -10.41 -1.77 11.19
CA LEU A 201 -9.77 -1.82 9.88
C LEU A 201 -10.75 -2.29 8.80
N MET A 202 -11.50 -3.37 9.05
CA MET A 202 -12.50 -3.87 8.10
C MET A 202 -13.63 -2.87 7.86
N GLN A 203 -14.06 -2.15 8.90
CA GLN A 203 -15.04 -1.08 8.78
C GLN A 203 -14.51 0.09 7.94
N ALA A 204 -13.27 0.54 8.18
CA ALA A 204 -12.66 1.60 7.39
C ALA A 204 -12.53 1.23 5.91
N LEU A 205 -12.15 -0.02 5.61
CA LEU A 205 -12.14 -0.54 4.24
C LEU A 205 -13.54 -0.55 3.61
N ARG A 206 -14.57 -0.88 4.38
CA ARG A 206 -15.95 -0.87 3.89
C ARG A 206 -16.41 0.55 3.54
N GLU A 207 -16.12 1.51 4.41
CA GLU A 207 -16.43 2.93 4.18
C GLU A 207 -15.65 3.52 2.99
N ALA A 208 -14.45 3.00 2.74
CA ALA A 208 -13.64 3.32 1.56
C ALA A 208 -14.19 2.74 0.25
N GLY A 209 -15.19 1.85 0.31
CA GLY A 209 -15.73 1.15 -0.86
C GLY A 209 -14.85 -0.02 -1.32
N ALA A 210 -14.10 -0.65 -0.41
CA ALA A 210 -13.37 -1.87 -0.74
C ALA A 210 -14.35 -2.97 -1.20
N PRO A 211 -13.92 -3.85 -2.14
CA PRO A 211 -14.72 -4.98 -2.60
C PRO A 211 -15.30 -5.83 -1.46
N LYS A 212 -16.53 -6.34 -1.65
CA LYS A 212 -17.25 -7.12 -0.64
C LYS A 212 -16.50 -8.38 -0.21
N GLU A 213 -15.73 -8.96 -1.13
CA GLU A 213 -14.88 -10.12 -0.92
C GLU A 213 -13.80 -9.87 0.13
N ILE A 214 -13.36 -8.62 0.32
CA ILE A 214 -12.53 -8.22 1.47
C ILE A 214 -13.45 -8.06 2.68
N VAL A 215 -14.41 -7.13 2.62
CA VAL A 215 -15.06 -6.57 3.82
C VAL A 215 -16.17 -7.43 4.44
N GLU A 216 -16.66 -8.45 3.73
CA GLU A 216 -17.67 -9.40 4.22
C GLU A 216 -17.04 -10.76 4.62
N SER A 217 -15.74 -10.93 4.40
CA SER A 217 -15.00 -12.14 4.72
C SER A 217 -14.72 -12.25 6.23
N ARG A 218 -15.51 -13.08 6.92
CA ARG A 218 -15.23 -13.48 8.32
C ARG A 218 -13.86 -14.16 8.48
N TYR A 219 -13.35 -14.76 7.40
CA TYR A 219 -12.03 -15.37 7.37
C TYR A 219 -10.92 -14.31 7.41
N ASP A 220 -11.07 -13.19 6.69
CA ASP A 220 -10.08 -12.12 6.71
C ASP A 220 -10.04 -11.41 8.07
N GLU A 221 -11.18 -11.21 8.76
CA GLU A 221 -11.17 -10.65 10.12
C GLU A 221 -10.48 -11.57 11.14
N ALA A 222 -10.77 -12.88 11.11
CA ALA A 222 -10.11 -13.84 11.99
C ALA A 222 -8.60 -13.95 11.68
N LEU A 223 -8.23 -13.94 10.39
CA LEU A 223 -6.84 -13.93 9.94
C LEU A 223 -6.11 -12.67 10.39
N LEU A 224 -6.75 -11.50 10.33
CA LEU A 224 -6.22 -10.24 10.88
C LEU A 224 -5.90 -10.42 12.37
N VAL A 225 -6.82 -10.96 13.17
CA VAL A 225 -6.61 -11.17 14.61
C VAL A 225 -5.47 -12.16 14.90
N GLU A 226 -5.44 -13.31 14.22
CA GLU A 226 -4.39 -14.34 14.36
C GLU A 226 -3.01 -13.76 14.01
N VAL A 227 -2.91 -12.99 12.92
CA VAL A 227 -1.63 -12.44 12.49
C VAL A 227 -1.18 -11.29 13.40
N LEU A 228 -2.10 -10.43 13.85
CA LEU A 228 -1.81 -9.41 14.86
C LEU A 228 -1.32 -10.06 16.17
N ASP A 229 -1.83 -11.24 16.54
CA ASP A 229 -1.37 -11.97 17.72
C ASP A 229 0.09 -12.44 17.57
N CYS A 230 0.50 -12.71 16.33
CA CYS A 230 1.86 -13.10 16.03
C CYS A 230 2.83 -11.90 15.95
N LEU A 231 2.39 -10.63 16.08
CA LEU A 231 3.25 -9.43 16.08
C LEU A 231 3.72 -9.01 17.48
N ARG A 232 3.56 -9.90 18.47
CA ARG A 232 4.08 -9.77 19.83
C ARG A 232 5.58 -10.07 19.85
#